data_AF-A0A967T357-F1
#
_entry.id   AF-A0A967T357-F1
#
_cell.length_a   1.000
_cell.length_b   1.000
_cell.length_c   1.000
_cell.angle_alpha   90.00
_cell.angle_beta   90.00
_cell.angle_gamma   90.00
#
_symmetry.space_group_name_H-M   'P 1'
#
loop_
_entity.id
_entity.type
_entity.pdbx_description
1 polymer ?
#
loop_
_entity_poly.entity_id
_entity_poly.type
_entity_poly.pdbx_seq_one_letter_code
_entity_poly.pdbx_strand_id
1 'polypeptide(L)' 'MLPKRARTVGSGILISSDGYILTNNHVIDGAVDNEIEVVLNDKRTFKGR' A
#
# COMPACT_ATOMS: atom_id res chain seq x y z
N MET A 1 25.00 6.30 8.10
CA MET A 1 24.20 6.36 6.86
C MET A 1 22.80 5.91 7.22
N LEU A 2 21.78 6.75 7.04
CA LEU A 2 20.38 6.31 7.24
C LEU A 2 20.05 5.29 6.13
N PRO A 3 19.36 4.18 6.42
CA PRO A 3 18.95 3.24 5.38
C PRO A 3 18.11 3.98 4.34
N LYS A 4 18.45 3.83 3.05
CA LYS A 4 17.56 4.25 1.96
C LYS A 4 16.28 3.42 2.11
N ARG A 5 15.18 4.04 2.53
CA ARG A 5 13.87 3.39 2.49
C ARG A 5 13.57 3.04 1.04
N ALA A 6 13.49 1.76 0.73
CA ALA A 6 13.03 1.31 -0.57
C ALA A 6 11.54 1.67 -0.67
N ARG A 7 11.16 2.42 -1.71
CA ARG A 7 9.76 2.76 -1.97
C ARG A 7 9.30 1.92 -3.16
N THR A 8 8.39 0.99 -2.88
CA THR A 8 7.68 0.25 -3.92
C THR A 8 6.38 0.99 -4.24
N VAL A 9 5.98 0.99 -5.51
CA VAL A 9 4.70 1.55 -5.97
C VAL A 9 4.01 0.49 -6.81
N GLY A 10 2.71 0.32 -6.61
CA GLY A 10 1.90 -0.62 -7.36
C GLY A 10 0.43 -0.24 -7.35
N SER A 11 -0.41 -1.12 -7.89
CA SER A 11 -1.85 -0.96 -7.92
C SER A 11 -2.53 -2.11 -7.19
N GLY A 12 -3.79 -1.91 -6.83
CA GLY A 12 -4.64 -2.92 -6.25
C GLY A 12 -6.09 -2.73 -6.66
N ILE A 13 -6.91 -3.73 -6.38
CA ILE A 13 -8.35 -3.72 -6.65
C ILE A 13 -9.08 -3.81 -5.31
N LEU A 14 -10.03 -2.90 -5.07
CA LEU A 14 -10.94 -3.01 -3.92
C LEU A 14 -11.88 -4.20 -4.18
N ILE A 15 -11.75 -5.24 -3.37
CA ILE A 15 -12.54 -6.48 -3.51
C ILE A 15 -13.77 -6.51 -2.61
N SER A 16 -13.83 -5.61 -1.62
CA SER A 16 -14.96 -5.48 -0.71
C SER A 16 -15.09 -4.05 -0.20
N SER A 17 -16.33 -3.60 0.02
CA SER A 17 -16.64 -2.24 0.46
C SER A 17 -16.20 -1.91 1.89
N ASP A 18 -15.82 -2.92 2.68
CA ASP A 18 -15.26 -2.78 4.03
C ASP A 18 -13.74 -2.56 4.05
N GLY A 19 -13.10 -2.46 2.88
CA GLY A 19 -11.73 -1.96 2.76
C GLY A 19 -10.65 -2.99 2.42
N TYR A 20 -11.03 -4.22 2.04
CA TYR A 20 -10.06 -5.19 1.54
C TYR A 20 -9.61 -4.87 0.12
N ILE A 21 -8.30 -4.77 -0.06
CA ILE A 21 -7.66 -4.49 -1.35
C ILE A 21 -6.75 -5.66 -1.71
N LEU A 22 -6.92 -6.20 -2.92
CA LEU A 22 -6.05 -7.21 -3.48
C LEU A 22 -4.90 -6.55 -4.25
N THR A 23 -3.67 -6.96 -3.99
CA THR A 23 -2.47 -6.51 -4.72
C THR A 23 -1.46 -7.66 -4.86
N ASN A 24 -0.38 -7.44 -5.61
CA ASN A 24 0.70 -8.41 -5.73
C ASN A 24 1.56 -8.42 -4.46
N ASN A 25 2.03 -9.61 -4.06
CA ASN A 25 2.85 -9.77 -2.86
C ASN A 25 4.13 -8.90 -2.86
N HIS A 26 4.87 -8.85 -3.97
CA HIS A 26 6.09 -8.05 -4.08
C HIS A 26 5.87 -6.53 -3.96
N VAL A 27 4.62 -6.06 -4.07
CA VAL A 27 4.29 -4.63 -3.91
C VAL A 27 4.33 -4.23 -2.43
N ILE A 28 3.92 -5.14 -1.55
CA ILE A 28 3.84 -4.92 -0.10
C ILE A 28 4.99 -5.58 0.67
N ASP A 29 5.79 -6.40 -0.01
CA ASP A 29 6.94 -7.06 0.59
C ASP A 29 7.99 -6.04 1.08
N GLY A 30 8.52 -6.27 2.28
CA GLY A 30 9.47 -5.36 2.93
C GLY A 30 8.89 -4.04 3.43
N ALA A 31 7.56 -3.84 3.40
CA ALA A 31 6.93 -2.69 4.05
C ALA A 31 7.21 -2.71 5.56
N VAL A 32 7.85 -1.66 6.06
CA VAL A 32 8.15 -1.48 7.49
C VAL A 32 7.07 -0.65 8.15
N ASP A 33 6.79 -0.93 9.44
CA ASP A 33 5.93 -0.11 10.30
C ASP A 33 4.52 0.21 9.74
N ASN A 34 3.96 -0.69 8.91
CA ASN A 34 2.70 -0.48 8.18
C ASN A 34 2.68 0.84 7.36
N GLU A 35 3.83 1.26 6.82
CA GLU A 35 3.95 2.43 5.94
C GLU A 35 3.38 2.16 4.52
N ILE A 36 2.21 1.52 4.44
CA ILE A 36 1.47 1.32 3.21
C ILE A 36 0.49 2.48 3.05
N GLU A 37 0.73 3.33 2.06
CA GLU A 37 -0.16 4.42 1.69
C GLU A 37 -1.00 4.01 0.48
N VAL A 38 -2.32 3.99 0.66
CA VAL A 38 -3.28 3.70 -0.41
C VAL A 38 -3.94 5.01 -0.83
N VAL A 39 -3.81 5.35 -2.10
CA VAL A 39 -4.52 6.48 -2.70
C VAL A 39 -5.64 5.94 -3.57
N LEU A 40 -6.88 6.28 -3.23
CA LEU A 40 -8.04 5.92 -4.02
C LEU A 40 -8.16 6.81 -5.27
N ASN A 41 -8.97 6.39 -6.22
CA ASN A 41 -9.24 7.14 -7.46
C ASN A 41 -9.85 8.54 -7.22
N ASP A 42 -10.56 8.73 -6.11
CA ASP A 42 -11.12 9.99 -5.65
C ASP A 42 -10.13 10.86 -4.85
N LYS A 43 -8.85 10.45 -4.79
CA LYS A 43 -7.73 11.11 -4.11
C LYS A 43 -7.79 11.06 -2.58
N ARG A 44 -8.70 10.29 -1.98
CA ARG A 44 -8.61 9.98 -0.54
C ARG A 44 -7.42 9.06 -0.28
N THR A 45 -6.76 9.30 0.84
CA THR A 45 -5.58 8.53 1.27
C THR A 45 -5.88 7.76 2.55
N PHE A 46 -5.46 6.49 2.59
CA PHE A 46 -5.61 5.60 3.74
C PHE A 46 -4.29 4.90 4.05
N LYS A 47 -4.14 4.45 5.29
CA LYS A 47 -3.05 3.56 5.69
C LYS A 47 -3.52 2.12 5.58
N GLY A 48 -2.77 1.31 4.83
CA GLY A 48 -2.95 -0.14 4.78
C GLY A 48 -2.39 -0.81 6.02
N ARG A 49 -2.84 -2.03 6.28
CA ARG A 49 -2.34 -2.92 7.33
C ARG A 49 -2.13 -4.31 6.76
#